data_AF-A0A8B6FSG3-F1
#
_entry.id   AF-A0A8B6FSG3-F1
#
_cell.length_a   1.000
_cell.length_b   1.000
_cell.length_c   1.000
_cell.angle_alpha   90.00
_cell.angle_beta   90.00
_cell.angle_gamma   90.00
#
_symmetry.space_group_name_H-M   'P 1'
#
loop_
_entity.id
_entity.type
_entity.pdbx_description
1 polymer ?
#
loop_
_entity_poly.entity_id
_entity_poly.type
_entity_poly.pdbx_seq_one_letter_code
_entity_poly.pdbx_strand_id
1 'polypeptide(L)'
;MCQSIVGSVEHVKTIRLMNTVRDYLKNDTISACITSGSFGEGLEMKGSDIDVMTPIKLIEVYEDPNIPCNPYKICLAMTTDDTQPGFTLLRLLNNERVGKCDLCEDKGPDVFLANNSIKCLSLSECLTIVHGPCLSDEKGFFDFAICLHCKSWITPAIQWITRPNNGWPEDHVKTSIVQHGTLFVPIGVKGSANEDLEWRISFSVSEKFLIYTFTHAQLLCYALMKILLKDVIDVDLECKDLLCSYFIKTILFWISEECSPTIWRPENLISNYMRCFRRLIYYVETSVCPHYFIPEINLFENKINVHSKKILLNKLYILNSRGWQCILFSKRLSNFNELTFQRFLEPTLPHIEHVSALEKLLFSIIWPANGLLQNQSTPLKHIMHKVLSIESSKIKYLFSFYMSNTCWEKLKCISFEDISDNKFRYKQYKTCISSLLGSLRRDAVSGWLLLASFFYNIKCYHSAIYILQYSLFKLTPEKFQRCMKLSQVHNELLNLSIFKKMKIGKLMKFKMVDHVFYEEQSWLLPDELQIEGTMQNYRISPVVYAHFLRLLCNYRLKNTRQCRDYLLNLQTVIEENYFIITSFDKAVSYNLLGKVFQLIGDTVSAERAFIHSIVFELYSELDRL
;
A
#
# COMPACT_ATOMS: atom_id res chain seq x y z
N MET A 1 -0.72 -20.70 -16.02
CA MET A 1 -1.08 -19.43 -16.70
C MET A 1 -1.68 -18.43 -15.73
N CYS A 2 -2.92 -18.57 -15.23
CA CYS A 2 -3.52 -17.58 -14.33
C CYS A 2 -2.75 -17.36 -13.02
N GLN A 3 -2.09 -18.39 -12.49
CA GLN A 3 -1.24 -18.27 -11.29
C GLN A 3 -0.01 -17.38 -11.47
N SER A 4 0.53 -17.20 -12.70
CA SER A 4 1.63 -16.24 -12.91
C SER A 4 1.14 -14.79 -12.92
N ILE A 5 -0.18 -14.58 -13.06
CA ILE A 5 -0.81 -13.24 -13.02
C ILE A 5 -1.31 -12.94 -11.60
N VAL A 6 -2.00 -13.90 -10.96
CA VAL A 6 -2.64 -13.73 -9.64
C VAL A 6 -1.70 -14.07 -8.48
N GLY A 7 -0.65 -14.85 -8.74
CA GLY A 7 0.19 -15.44 -7.72
C GLY A 7 -0.36 -16.79 -7.20
N SER A 8 0.33 -17.30 -6.19
CA SER A 8 0.04 -18.57 -5.52
C SER A 8 -0.86 -18.33 -4.32
N VAL A 9 -1.39 -19.39 -3.69
CA VAL A 9 -2.15 -19.27 -2.45
C VAL A 9 -1.36 -18.53 -1.36
N GLU A 10 -0.06 -18.86 -1.21
CA GLU A 10 0.82 -18.19 -0.23
C GLU A 10 1.04 -16.71 -0.57
N HIS A 11 1.18 -16.39 -1.87
CA HIS A 11 1.33 -15.00 -2.34
C HIS A 11 0.15 -14.14 -1.90
N VAL A 12 -1.07 -14.55 -2.28
CA VAL A 12 -2.30 -13.79 -2.03
C VAL A 12 -2.51 -13.62 -0.52
N LYS A 13 -2.33 -14.69 0.27
CA LYS A 13 -2.43 -14.62 1.74
C LYS A 13 -1.45 -13.60 2.33
N THR A 14 -0.23 -13.52 1.78
CA THR A 14 0.78 -12.55 2.22
C THR A 14 0.36 -11.12 1.90
N ILE A 15 -0.08 -10.84 0.67
CA ILE A 15 -0.53 -9.51 0.25
C ILE A 15 -1.69 -9.03 1.14
N ARG A 16 -2.70 -9.88 1.33
CA ARG A 16 -3.89 -9.56 2.15
C ARG A 16 -3.53 -9.19 3.58
N LEU A 17 -2.66 -9.97 4.20
CA LEU A 17 -2.20 -9.67 5.55
C LEU A 17 -1.46 -8.33 5.59
N MET A 18 -0.56 -8.10 4.64
CA MET A 18 0.20 -6.85 4.58
C MET A 18 -0.72 -5.64 4.44
N ASN A 19 -1.78 -5.75 3.64
CA ASN A 19 -2.82 -4.74 3.56
C ASN A 19 -3.53 -4.53 4.90
N THR A 20 -3.93 -5.60 5.60
CA THR A 20 -4.56 -5.50 6.92
C THR A 20 -3.65 -4.83 7.95
N VAL A 21 -2.35 -5.12 7.92
CA VAL A 21 -1.35 -4.47 8.78
C VAL A 21 -1.22 -2.99 8.43
N ARG A 22 -1.15 -2.65 7.14
CA ARG A 22 -1.06 -1.27 6.66
C ARG A 22 -2.27 -0.45 7.12
N ASP A 23 -3.48 -0.96 6.87
CA ASP A 23 -4.74 -0.32 7.29
C ASP A 23 -4.73 -0.05 8.80
N TYR A 24 -4.32 -1.04 9.60
CA TYR A 24 -4.23 -0.89 11.05
C TYR A 24 -3.21 0.18 11.49
N LEU A 25 -2.05 0.24 10.85
CA LEU A 25 -0.99 1.20 11.22
C LEU A 25 -1.30 2.63 10.80
N LYS A 26 -2.06 2.81 9.72
CA LYS A 26 -2.56 4.11 9.27
C LYS A 26 -3.79 4.57 10.06
N ASN A 27 -4.31 3.75 10.97
CA ASN A 27 -5.43 4.15 11.83
C ASN A 27 -4.92 5.01 12.98
N ASP A 28 -5.33 6.27 12.93
CA ASP A 28 -5.02 7.32 13.89
C ASP A 28 -6.16 7.52 14.90
N THR A 29 -6.09 8.51 15.80
CA THR A 29 -7.25 8.94 16.61
C THR A 29 -8.29 9.67 15.75
N ILE A 30 -7.85 10.38 14.70
CA ILE A 30 -8.71 11.26 13.89
C ILE A 30 -9.21 10.57 12.60
N SER A 31 -8.37 9.77 11.94
CA SER A 31 -8.70 9.10 10.67
C SER A 31 -8.43 7.60 10.74
N ALA A 32 -9.11 6.82 9.90
CA ALA A 32 -8.73 5.44 9.60
C ALA A 32 -8.44 5.32 8.11
N CYS A 33 -7.61 4.36 7.71
CA CYS A 33 -7.32 4.12 6.30
C CYS A 33 -7.80 2.72 5.94
N ILE A 34 -8.66 2.64 4.94
CA ILE A 34 -9.22 1.41 4.43
C ILE A 34 -8.73 1.26 3.00
N THR A 35 -7.74 0.39 2.78
CA THR A 35 -7.40 -0.01 1.41
C THR A 35 -8.49 -0.92 0.87
N SER A 36 -9.04 -0.58 -0.30
CA SER A 36 -10.09 -1.35 -0.95
C SER A 36 -9.70 -1.69 -2.39
N GLY A 37 -10.66 -2.18 -3.17
CA GLY A 37 -10.46 -2.56 -4.57
C GLY A 37 -9.39 -3.62 -4.79
N SER A 38 -8.90 -3.72 -6.03
CA SER A 38 -8.07 -4.84 -6.49
C SER A 38 -6.83 -5.04 -5.60
N PHE A 39 -6.16 -3.94 -5.28
CA PHE A 39 -4.97 -3.94 -4.44
C PHE A 39 -5.30 -4.35 -3.01
N GLY A 40 -6.32 -3.74 -2.38
CA GLY A 40 -6.77 -4.07 -1.03
C GLY A 40 -7.23 -5.53 -0.89
N GLU A 41 -7.82 -6.10 -1.93
CA GLU A 41 -8.35 -7.45 -2.03
C GLU A 41 -7.28 -8.55 -2.21
N GLY A 42 -6.03 -8.15 -2.50
CA GLY A 42 -4.91 -9.04 -2.76
C GLY A 42 -4.83 -9.56 -4.21
N LEU A 43 -5.43 -8.83 -5.15
CA LEU A 43 -5.43 -9.13 -6.58
C LEU A 43 -4.67 -8.04 -7.35
N GLU A 44 -3.33 -8.12 -7.35
CA GLU A 44 -2.48 -7.15 -8.04
C GLU A 44 -2.36 -7.49 -9.54
N MET A 45 -2.90 -6.65 -10.40
CA MET A 45 -2.82 -6.79 -11.85
C MET A 45 -2.20 -5.55 -12.47
N LYS A 46 -1.41 -5.71 -13.55
CA LYS A 46 -0.83 -4.56 -14.27
C LYS A 46 -1.95 -3.63 -14.78
N GLY A 47 -1.88 -2.35 -14.42
CA GLY A 47 -2.92 -1.34 -14.72
C GLY A 47 -4.06 -1.31 -13.72
N SER A 48 -3.86 -1.83 -12.50
CA SER A 48 -4.75 -1.58 -11.36
C SER A 48 -4.37 -0.28 -10.67
N ASP A 49 -5.40 0.47 -10.37
CA ASP A 49 -5.48 1.59 -9.44
C ASP A 49 -5.34 1.14 -7.97
N ILE A 50 -5.07 2.12 -7.11
CA ILE A 50 -5.04 1.98 -5.66
C ILE A 50 -6.23 2.74 -5.07
N ASP A 51 -7.21 2.00 -4.55
CA ASP A 51 -8.39 2.57 -3.89
C ASP A 51 -8.18 2.71 -2.39
N VAL A 52 -8.33 3.92 -1.86
CA VAL A 52 -8.25 4.21 -0.43
C VAL A 52 -9.51 4.94 0.04
N MET A 53 -10.10 4.45 1.13
CA MET A 53 -11.20 5.12 1.82
C MET A 53 -10.78 5.57 3.22
N THR A 54 -11.23 6.74 3.64
CA THR A 54 -10.96 7.29 4.97
C THR A 54 -12.26 7.69 5.68
N PRO A 55 -12.69 6.96 6.74
CA PRO A 55 -13.84 7.39 7.51
C PRO A 55 -13.48 8.55 8.44
N ILE A 56 -14.33 9.57 8.48
CA ILE A 56 -14.21 10.70 9.43
C ILE A 56 -14.67 10.23 10.82
N LYS A 57 -13.75 10.06 11.78
CA LYS A 57 -14.09 9.52 13.11
C LYS A 57 -14.87 10.48 14.01
N LEU A 58 -14.82 11.78 13.71
CA LEU A 58 -15.55 12.85 14.39
C LEU A 58 -17.04 12.86 14.06
N ILE A 59 -17.44 12.19 12.97
CA ILE A 59 -18.83 12.08 12.53
C ILE A 59 -19.28 10.63 12.74
N GLU A 60 -20.45 10.44 13.32
CA GLU A 60 -21.07 9.13 13.50
C GLU A 60 -22.46 9.13 12.89
N VAL A 61 -22.75 8.13 12.05
CA VAL A 61 -24.04 7.98 11.38
C VAL A 61 -24.85 6.92 12.12
N TYR A 62 -26.11 7.21 12.35
CA TYR A 62 -27.09 6.32 12.98
C TYR A 62 -28.23 6.06 12.00
N GLU A 63 -28.73 4.83 12.00
CA GLU A 63 -29.97 4.50 11.30
C GLU A 63 -31.19 4.92 12.13
N ASP A 64 -31.24 4.56 13.41
CA ASP A 64 -32.31 4.95 14.32
C ASP A 64 -31.94 6.27 15.03
N PRO A 65 -32.71 7.35 14.83
CA PRO A 65 -32.44 8.66 15.45
C PRO A 65 -32.62 8.66 16.97
N ASN A 66 -33.26 7.62 17.56
CA ASN A 66 -33.47 7.52 19.00
C ASN A 66 -32.25 6.97 19.77
N ILE A 67 -31.20 6.55 19.06
CA ILE A 67 -29.98 6.03 19.68
C ILE A 67 -29.25 7.17 20.41
N PRO A 68 -28.81 6.98 21.68
CA PRO A 68 -28.06 7.99 22.41
C PRO A 68 -26.79 8.41 21.65
N CYS A 69 -26.76 9.68 21.26
CA CYS A 69 -25.66 10.28 20.53
C CYS A 69 -24.42 10.47 21.43
N ASN A 70 -23.23 10.31 20.85
CA ASN A 70 -21.99 10.64 21.56
C ASN A 70 -21.86 12.16 21.68
N PRO A 71 -21.77 12.73 22.90
CA PRO A 71 -21.74 14.19 23.09
C PRO A 71 -20.49 14.87 22.55
N TYR A 72 -19.44 14.11 22.20
CA TYR A 72 -18.17 14.61 21.66
C TYR A 72 -18.05 14.44 20.14
N LYS A 73 -19.12 14.06 19.44
CA LYS A 73 -19.14 13.82 17.99
C LYS A 73 -20.30 14.53 17.30
N ILE A 74 -20.15 14.76 16.00
CA ILE A 74 -21.24 15.15 15.12
C ILE A 74 -22.07 13.89 14.85
N CYS A 75 -23.36 13.93 15.17
CA CYS A 75 -24.24 12.77 15.05
C CYS A 75 -25.26 13.02 13.96
N LEU A 76 -25.31 12.11 12.98
CA LEU A 76 -26.21 12.18 11.83
C LEU A 76 -27.17 11.00 11.85
N ALA A 77 -28.41 11.22 11.45
CA ALA A 77 -29.41 10.19 11.21
C ALA A 77 -29.67 9.99 9.72
N MET A 78 -29.77 8.72 9.31
CA MET A 78 -30.18 8.33 7.97
C MET A 78 -31.67 8.65 7.76
N THR A 79 -32.02 9.25 6.62
CA THR A 79 -33.42 9.47 6.20
C THR A 79 -33.59 9.04 4.76
N THR A 80 -34.49 8.08 4.52
CA THR A 80 -34.69 7.42 3.21
C THR A 80 -35.96 7.83 2.47
N ASP A 81 -36.79 8.70 3.05
CA ASP A 81 -38.16 8.95 2.60
C ASP A 81 -38.24 9.57 1.19
N ASP A 82 -37.17 10.25 0.73
CA ASP A 82 -37.11 10.97 -0.55
C ASP A 82 -35.88 10.62 -1.41
N THR A 83 -35.34 9.41 -1.31
CA THR A 83 -34.10 9.01 -2.04
C THR A 83 -34.22 7.70 -2.79
N GLN A 84 -33.52 7.58 -3.92
CA GLN A 84 -33.42 6.32 -4.67
C GLN A 84 -32.78 5.21 -3.80
N PRO A 85 -33.18 3.93 -3.94
CA PRO A 85 -32.53 2.82 -3.28
C PRO A 85 -31.01 2.83 -3.45
N GLY A 86 -30.28 2.73 -2.33
CA GLY A 86 -28.81 2.85 -2.31
C GLY A 86 -28.29 4.24 -1.94
N PHE A 87 -29.16 5.23 -1.85
CA PHE A 87 -28.85 6.59 -1.42
C PHE A 87 -29.65 6.97 -0.17
N THR A 88 -29.19 7.99 0.54
CA THR A 88 -29.85 8.56 1.72
C THR A 88 -29.51 10.03 1.87
N LEU A 89 -30.34 10.78 2.58
CA LEU A 89 -29.94 12.05 3.18
C LEU A 89 -29.44 11.79 4.62
N LEU A 90 -28.60 12.69 5.14
CA LEU A 90 -28.03 12.58 6.48
C LEU A 90 -28.41 13.82 7.31
N ARG A 91 -29.37 13.66 8.21
CA ARG A 91 -29.90 14.73 9.06
C ARG A 91 -29.07 14.90 10.33
N LEU A 92 -28.76 16.13 10.71
CA LEU A 92 -28.05 16.46 11.95
C LEU A 92 -28.96 16.29 13.18
N LEU A 93 -28.48 15.57 14.19
CA LEU A 93 -29.24 15.29 15.44
C LEU A 93 -28.91 16.28 16.57
N ASN A 94 -27.74 16.90 16.57
CA ASN A 94 -27.26 17.79 17.64
C ASN A 94 -27.08 19.25 17.18
N ASN A 95 -28.16 19.82 16.63
CA ASN A 95 -28.22 21.17 16.05
C ASN A 95 -27.78 22.29 17.02
N GLU A 96 -27.99 22.15 18.34
CA GLU A 96 -27.72 23.22 19.31
C GLU A 96 -26.23 23.52 19.55
N ARG A 97 -25.32 22.60 19.19
CA ARG A 97 -23.87 22.74 19.45
C ARG A 97 -23.06 23.13 18.23
N VAL A 98 -23.53 22.73 17.05
CA VAL A 98 -22.85 23.01 15.79
C VAL A 98 -23.51 24.28 15.26
N GLY A 99 -23.02 25.44 15.69
CA GLY A 99 -23.38 26.71 15.04
C GLY A 99 -23.23 26.56 13.52
N LYS A 100 -24.06 27.26 12.74
CA LYS A 100 -24.23 27.13 11.28
C LYS A 100 -22.97 26.57 10.60
N CYS A 101 -22.97 25.26 10.34
CA CYS A 101 -21.83 24.57 9.78
C CYS A 101 -21.84 24.80 8.27
N ASP A 102 -20.76 25.32 7.70
CA ASP A 102 -20.63 25.53 6.24
C ASP A 102 -20.76 24.22 5.43
N LEU A 103 -20.80 23.07 6.10
CA LEU A 103 -20.96 21.75 5.51
C LEU A 103 -22.41 21.29 5.42
N CYS A 104 -23.35 22.01 6.04
CA CYS A 104 -24.74 21.61 6.13
C CYS A 104 -25.67 22.60 5.42
N GLU A 105 -26.81 22.10 4.93
CA GLU A 105 -27.87 22.91 4.34
C GLU A 105 -29.18 22.76 5.13
N ASP A 106 -29.90 23.87 5.26
CA ASP A 106 -31.19 23.93 5.92
C ASP A 106 -32.30 23.48 4.96
N LYS A 107 -33.13 22.52 5.37
CA LYS A 107 -34.36 22.13 4.68
C LYS A 107 -35.54 22.13 5.63
N GLY A 108 -36.22 23.26 5.68
CA GLY A 108 -37.31 23.48 6.62
C GLY A 108 -36.78 23.52 8.07
N PRO A 109 -37.31 22.70 9.00
CA PRO A 109 -36.82 22.64 10.37
C PRO A 109 -35.56 21.78 10.53
N ASP A 110 -35.23 20.95 9.53
CA ASP A 110 -34.16 19.96 9.59
C ASP A 110 -32.90 20.46 8.86
N VAL A 111 -31.74 20.03 9.36
CA VAL A 111 -30.42 20.40 8.82
C VAL A 111 -29.75 19.14 8.27
N PHE A 112 -29.24 19.18 7.04
CA PHE A 112 -28.67 18.02 6.36
C PHE A 112 -27.19 18.25 5.99
N LEU A 113 -26.37 17.20 6.07
CA LEU A 113 -24.97 17.26 5.66
C LEU A 113 -24.84 17.17 4.14
N ALA A 114 -24.25 18.18 3.51
CA ALA A 114 -24.02 18.20 2.08
C ALA A 114 -22.79 17.36 1.67
N ASN A 115 -22.94 16.58 0.61
CA ASN A 115 -21.87 15.72 0.11
C ASN A 115 -20.78 16.53 -0.61
N ASN A 116 -21.15 17.61 -1.29
CA ASN A 116 -20.25 18.43 -2.09
C ASN A 116 -19.27 19.21 -1.21
N SER A 117 -19.72 19.73 -0.06
CA SER A 117 -18.90 20.42 0.92
C SER A 117 -17.80 19.52 1.47
N ILE A 118 -18.10 18.24 1.72
CA ILE A 118 -17.10 17.25 2.16
C ILE A 118 -16.09 16.96 1.05
N LYS A 119 -16.51 16.89 -0.22
CA LYS A 119 -15.57 16.74 -1.34
C LYS A 119 -14.62 17.93 -1.44
N CYS A 120 -15.13 19.15 -1.31
CA CYS A 120 -14.32 20.37 -1.38
C CYS A 120 -13.25 20.42 -0.29
N LEU A 121 -13.57 20.01 0.94
CA LEU A 121 -12.59 19.90 2.03
C LEU A 121 -11.48 18.87 1.77
N SER A 122 -11.72 17.92 0.85
CA SER A 122 -10.81 16.81 0.56
C SER A 122 -9.81 17.13 -0.55
N LEU A 123 -10.02 18.23 -1.30
CA LEU A 123 -9.17 18.61 -2.41
C LEU A 123 -7.75 18.97 -1.92
N SER A 124 -6.75 18.51 -2.65
CA SER A 124 -5.34 18.78 -2.38
C SER A 124 -4.58 18.99 -3.70
N GLU A 125 -3.39 19.58 -3.64
CA GLU A 125 -2.55 19.82 -4.83
C GLU A 125 -2.24 18.54 -5.64
N CYS A 126 -2.26 17.37 -4.99
CA CYS A 126 -1.97 16.08 -5.63
C CYS A 126 -3.22 15.31 -6.10
N LEU A 127 -4.42 15.71 -5.70
CA LEU A 127 -5.69 15.01 -6.00
C LEU A 127 -6.67 16.00 -6.63
N THR A 128 -6.58 16.16 -7.94
CA THR A 128 -7.24 17.23 -8.70
C THR A 128 -8.44 16.77 -9.51
N ILE A 129 -8.55 15.46 -9.82
CA ILE A 129 -9.62 14.92 -10.66
C ILE A 129 -10.74 14.36 -9.80
N VAL A 130 -11.96 14.86 -9.96
CA VAL A 130 -13.14 14.28 -9.30
C VAL A 130 -13.66 13.12 -10.14
N HIS A 131 -13.61 11.90 -9.59
CA HIS A 131 -14.13 10.68 -10.23
C HIS A 131 -15.18 10.01 -9.32
N GLY A 132 -16.45 10.35 -9.54
CA GLY A 132 -17.56 9.86 -8.71
C GLY A 132 -17.43 10.34 -7.25
N PRO A 133 -17.37 9.43 -6.25
CA PRO A 133 -17.12 9.81 -4.86
C PRO A 133 -15.62 10.01 -4.54
N CYS A 134 -14.73 9.69 -5.48
CA CYS A 134 -13.30 9.70 -5.28
C CYS A 134 -12.66 10.99 -5.84
N LEU A 135 -11.52 11.35 -5.26
CA LEU A 135 -10.53 12.23 -5.85
C LEU A 135 -9.38 11.38 -6.36
N SER A 136 -9.01 11.58 -7.61
CA SER A 136 -7.98 10.84 -8.31
C SER A 136 -6.77 11.73 -8.58
N ASP A 137 -5.58 11.13 -8.62
CA ASP A 137 -4.40 11.78 -9.19
C ASP A 137 -4.54 11.95 -10.71
N GLU A 138 -3.76 12.84 -11.31
CA GLU A 138 -3.84 13.13 -12.76
C GLU A 138 -3.64 11.89 -13.64
N LYS A 139 -2.94 10.89 -13.13
CA LYS A 139 -2.63 9.65 -13.84
C LYS A 139 -3.65 8.53 -13.59
N GLY A 140 -4.63 8.73 -12.69
CA GLY A 140 -5.63 7.73 -12.32
C GLY A 140 -5.03 6.46 -11.68
N PHE A 141 -3.85 6.57 -11.06
CA PHE A 141 -3.23 5.47 -10.31
C PHE A 141 -3.73 5.39 -8.88
N PHE A 142 -4.25 6.48 -8.33
CA PHE A 142 -4.64 6.55 -6.92
C PHE A 142 -6.00 7.24 -6.78
N ASP A 143 -6.96 6.51 -6.22
CA ASP A 143 -8.31 6.98 -5.94
C ASP A 143 -8.52 7.09 -4.43
N PHE A 144 -8.89 8.27 -3.98
CA PHE A 144 -9.15 8.59 -2.57
C PHE A 144 -10.60 8.97 -2.34
N ALA A 145 -11.29 8.29 -1.43
CA ALA A 145 -12.64 8.66 -1.02
C ALA A 145 -12.70 8.93 0.49
N ILE A 146 -13.31 10.05 0.87
CA ILE A 146 -13.80 10.23 2.22
C ILE A 146 -15.08 9.42 2.39
N CYS A 147 -15.28 8.84 3.57
CA CYS A 147 -16.53 8.20 3.92
C CYS A 147 -16.99 8.53 5.34
N LEU A 148 -18.25 8.20 5.62
CA LEU A 148 -18.84 8.22 6.95
C LEU A 148 -19.18 6.80 7.37
N HIS A 149 -19.20 6.55 8.68
CA HIS A 149 -19.40 5.20 9.22
C HIS A 149 -20.64 5.13 10.10
N CYS A 150 -21.55 4.22 9.76
CA CYS A 150 -22.58 3.74 10.65
C CYS A 150 -22.16 2.37 11.19
N LYS A 151 -22.11 2.25 12.53
CA LYS A 151 -21.73 0.98 13.18
C LYS A 151 -22.81 -0.09 13.09
N SER A 152 -24.03 0.30 12.73
CA SER A 152 -25.14 -0.63 12.55
C SER A 152 -25.20 -1.15 11.11
N TRP A 153 -25.71 -2.36 10.97
CA TRP A 153 -26.13 -2.88 9.67
C TRP A 153 -27.51 -2.31 9.33
N ILE A 154 -27.63 -1.72 8.16
CA ILE A 154 -28.83 -0.97 7.78
C ILE A 154 -29.99 -1.91 7.39
N THR A 155 -31.21 -1.47 7.67
CA THR A 155 -32.48 -2.14 7.36
C THR A 155 -32.62 -2.50 5.88
N PRO A 156 -32.29 -1.63 4.89
CA PRO A 156 -32.35 -1.99 3.48
C PRO A 156 -31.50 -3.21 3.09
N ALA A 157 -30.45 -3.52 3.87
CA ALA A 157 -29.57 -4.67 3.62
C ALA A 157 -29.85 -5.85 4.55
N ILE A 158 -30.91 -5.82 5.37
CA ILE A 158 -31.15 -6.85 6.40
C ILE A 158 -31.46 -8.21 5.80
N GLN A 159 -32.11 -8.24 4.62
CA GLN A 159 -32.43 -9.47 3.90
C GLN A 159 -31.18 -10.28 3.53
N TRP A 160 -30.04 -9.61 3.34
CA TRP A 160 -28.77 -10.29 3.03
C TRP A 160 -28.35 -11.26 4.15
N ILE A 161 -28.67 -10.95 5.40
CA ILE A 161 -28.31 -11.78 6.56
C ILE A 161 -29.06 -13.12 6.49
N THR A 162 -30.37 -13.05 6.26
CA THR A 162 -31.31 -14.17 6.30
C THR A 162 -31.44 -14.92 4.98
N ARG A 163 -30.88 -14.38 3.89
CA ARG A 163 -30.95 -15.00 2.56
C ARG A 163 -30.34 -16.42 2.56
N PRO A 164 -31.05 -17.43 2.00
CA PRO A 164 -30.51 -18.77 1.84
C PRO A 164 -29.22 -18.76 1.04
N ASN A 165 -28.24 -19.55 1.45
CA ASN A 165 -26.97 -19.72 0.74
C ASN A 165 -26.53 -21.18 0.80
N ASN A 166 -25.63 -21.58 -0.12
CA ASN A 166 -25.17 -22.97 -0.23
C ASN A 166 -23.88 -23.26 0.56
N GLY A 167 -23.62 -22.51 1.64
CA GLY A 167 -22.44 -22.68 2.51
C GLY A 167 -21.35 -21.65 2.29
N TRP A 168 -21.60 -20.60 1.50
CA TRP A 168 -20.78 -19.39 1.44
C TRP A 168 -21.68 -18.15 1.38
N PRO A 169 -21.38 -17.06 2.10
CA PRO A 169 -20.31 -16.96 3.11
C PRO A 169 -20.68 -17.70 4.40
N GLU A 170 -19.67 -18.14 5.15
CA GLU A 170 -19.87 -18.76 6.46
C GLU A 170 -20.48 -17.78 7.48
N ASP A 171 -21.23 -18.28 8.46
CA ASP A 171 -21.98 -17.44 9.41
C ASP A 171 -21.07 -16.48 10.20
N HIS A 172 -19.88 -16.93 10.59
CA HIS A 172 -18.93 -16.08 11.31
C HIS A 172 -18.46 -14.88 10.46
N VAL A 173 -18.42 -15.02 9.13
CA VAL A 173 -18.11 -13.94 8.19
C VAL A 173 -19.29 -12.97 8.12
N LYS A 174 -20.52 -13.49 8.02
CA LYS A 174 -21.74 -12.66 8.08
C LYS A 174 -21.78 -11.85 9.36
N THR A 175 -21.53 -12.47 10.51
CA THR A 175 -21.46 -11.79 11.81
C THR A 175 -20.40 -10.68 11.81
N SER A 176 -19.20 -10.95 11.28
CA SER A 176 -18.12 -9.95 11.22
C SER A 176 -18.48 -8.76 10.32
N ILE A 177 -19.18 -9.01 9.21
CA ILE A 177 -19.68 -7.97 8.29
C ILE A 177 -20.74 -7.11 9.00
N VAL A 178 -21.73 -7.74 9.62
CA VAL A 178 -22.81 -7.05 10.35
C VAL A 178 -22.26 -6.21 11.52
N GLN A 179 -21.30 -6.76 12.27
CA GLN A 179 -20.65 -6.06 13.38
C GLN A 179 -19.80 -4.86 12.94
N HIS A 180 -19.27 -4.88 11.71
CA HIS A 180 -18.56 -3.74 11.17
C HIS A 180 -19.51 -2.59 10.81
N GLY A 181 -20.72 -2.90 10.34
CA GLY A 181 -21.71 -1.91 9.91
C GLY A 181 -21.52 -1.47 8.47
N THR A 182 -21.91 -0.23 8.17
CA THR A 182 -22.09 0.28 6.80
C THR A 182 -21.39 1.62 6.61
N LEU A 183 -20.88 1.87 5.40
CA LEU A 183 -20.22 3.13 5.04
C LEU A 183 -21.11 3.98 4.13
N PHE A 184 -20.85 5.28 4.10
CA PHE A 184 -21.49 6.24 3.21
C PHE A 184 -20.43 7.07 2.50
N VAL A 185 -20.56 7.23 1.19
CA VAL A 185 -19.61 8.01 0.36
C VAL A 185 -20.31 9.22 -0.25
N PRO A 186 -19.61 10.35 -0.41
CA PRO A 186 -20.23 11.59 -0.84
C PRO A 186 -20.50 11.53 -2.34
N ILE A 187 -21.69 11.12 -2.76
CA ILE A 187 -22.13 11.18 -4.15
C ILE A 187 -23.65 11.02 -4.19
N GLY A 188 -24.31 11.93 -4.88
CA GLY A 188 -25.74 11.85 -5.15
C GLY A 188 -26.08 11.21 -6.48
N VAL A 189 -27.37 11.03 -6.70
CA VAL A 189 -27.93 10.56 -7.96
C VAL A 189 -27.89 11.72 -8.95
N LYS A 190 -27.22 11.51 -10.09
CA LYS A 190 -27.09 12.53 -11.13
C LYS A 190 -28.46 13.02 -11.61
N GLY A 191 -28.70 14.32 -11.50
CA GLY A 191 -29.95 14.97 -11.90
C GLY A 191 -31.08 14.86 -10.89
N SER A 192 -30.84 14.36 -9.67
CA SER A 192 -31.83 14.42 -8.59
C SER A 192 -31.92 15.83 -8.02
N ALA A 193 -33.08 16.19 -7.44
CA ALA A 193 -33.27 17.49 -6.79
C ALA A 193 -32.36 17.67 -5.55
N ASN A 194 -31.80 16.58 -5.04
CA ASN A 194 -30.99 16.52 -3.84
C ASN A 194 -29.57 16.03 -4.13
N GLU A 195 -29.10 16.13 -5.39
CA GLU A 195 -27.82 15.54 -5.83
C GLU A 195 -26.65 15.94 -4.93
N ASP A 196 -26.63 17.18 -4.44
CA ASP A 196 -25.57 17.71 -3.56
C ASP A 196 -25.72 17.31 -2.09
N LEU A 197 -26.87 16.79 -1.68
CA LEU A 197 -27.20 16.38 -0.30
C LEU A 197 -27.23 14.86 -0.12
N GLU A 198 -27.32 14.11 -1.21
CA GLU A 198 -27.42 12.66 -1.19
C GLU A 198 -26.08 11.97 -0.90
N TRP A 199 -26.13 10.91 -0.12
CA TRP A 199 -24.99 10.06 0.20
C TRP A 199 -25.26 8.65 -0.29
N ARG A 200 -24.29 8.04 -0.97
CA ARG A 200 -24.42 6.66 -1.44
C ARG A 200 -23.94 5.68 -0.37
N ILE A 201 -24.75 4.67 -0.12
CA ILE A 201 -24.41 3.55 0.74
C ILE A 201 -23.25 2.76 0.10
N SER A 202 -22.25 2.39 0.89
CA SER A 202 -21.06 1.67 0.45
C SER A 202 -20.78 0.46 1.34
N PHE A 203 -20.52 -0.67 0.68
CA PHE A 203 -20.18 -1.94 1.33
C PHE A 203 -18.73 -2.35 1.09
N SER A 204 -17.83 -1.43 0.71
CA SER A 204 -16.44 -1.73 0.33
C SER A 204 -15.67 -2.57 1.36
N VAL A 205 -15.89 -2.36 2.66
CA VAL A 205 -15.26 -3.19 3.71
C VAL A 205 -15.90 -4.58 3.77
N SER A 206 -17.22 -4.66 3.68
CA SER A 206 -17.95 -5.93 3.65
C SER A 206 -17.55 -6.78 2.43
N GLU A 207 -17.41 -6.15 1.27
CA GLU A 207 -16.89 -6.78 0.05
C GLU A 207 -15.47 -7.30 0.23
N LYS A 208 -14.60 -6.52 0.88
CA LYS A 208 -13.24 -6.95 1.22
C LYS A 208 -13.26 -8.18 2.12
N PHE A 209 -14.12 -8.22 3.14
CA PHE A 209 -14.29 -9.41 3.98
C PHE A 209 -14.72 -10.64 3.17
N LEU A 210 -15.72 -10.49 2.29
CA LEU A 210 -16.14 -11.58 1.42
C LEU A 210 -15.01 -12.08 0.52
N ILE A 211 -14.28 -11.17 -0.14
CA ILE A 211 -13.17 -11.55 -1.03
C ILE A 211 -12.04 -12.23 -0.25
N TYR A 212 -11.80 -11.82 1.00
CA TYR A 212 -10.80 -12.46 1.86
C TYR A 212 -11.12 -13.93 2.14
N THR A 213 -12.40 -14.32 2.08
CA THR A 213 -12.86 -15.70 2.24
C THR A 213 -12.90 -16.50 0.93
N PHE A 214 -12.69 -15.87 -0.22
CA PHE A 214 -12.61 -16.60 -1.49
C PHE A 214 -11.49 -17.64 -1.45
N THR A 215 -11.84 -18.85 -1.89
CA THR A 215 -10.88 -19.88 -2.27
C THR A 215 -9.97 -19.36 -3.39
N HIS A 216 -8.82 -19.99 -3.55
CA HIS A 216 -7.91 -19.61 -4.64
C HIS A 216 -8.55 -19.81 -6.03
N ALA A 217 -9.40 -20.83 -6.21
CA ALA A 217 -10.12 -21.04 -7.46
C ALA A 217 -11.11 -19.91 -7.76
N GLN A 218 -11.85 -19.40 -6.76
CA GLN A 218 -12.71 -18.22 -6.91
C GLN A 218 -11.91 -16.99 -7.33
N LEU A 219 -10.73 -16.77 -6.73
CA LEU A 219 -9.87 -15.64 -7.10
C LEU A 219 -9.30 -15.75 -8.51
N LEU A 220 -8.87 -16.94 -8.92
CA LEU A 220 -8.43 -17.16 -10.29
C LEU A 220 -9.57 -16.92 -11.29
N CYS A 221 -10.79 -17.33 -10.94
CA CYS A 221 -11.99 -17.09 -11.75
C CYS A 221 -12.31 -15.59 -11.83
N TYR A 222 -12.25 -14.88 -10.71
CA TYR A 222 -12.42 -13.42 -10.65
C TYR A 222 -11.38 -12.70 -11.54
N ALA A 223 -10.11 -13.12 -11.46
CA ALA A 223 -9.04 -12.58 -12.30
C ALA A 223 -9.30 -12.81 -13.80
N LEU A 224 -9.71 -14.02 -14.19
CA LEU A 224 -10.07 -14.34 -15.57
C LEU A 224 -11.21 -13.47 -16.09
N MET A 225 -12.26 -13.27 -15.28
CA MET A 225 -13.36 -12.38 -15.66
C MET A 225 -12.90 -10.92 -15.80
N LYS A 226 -11.96 -10.45 -14.95
CA LYS A 226 -11.37 -9.11 -15.09
C LYS A 226 -10.48 -8.98 -16.32
N ILE A 227 -9.74 -10.02 -16.70
CA ILE A 227 -8.95 -10.06 -17.94
C ILE A 227 -9.90 -10.00 -19.15
N LEU A 228 -10.98 -10.78 -19.15
CA LEU A 228 -11.99 -10.74 -20.20
C LEU A 228 -12.54 -9.31 -20.36
N LEU A 229 -12.91 -8.66 -19.25
CA LEU A 229 -13.37 -7.28 -19.26
C LEU A 229 -12.33 -6.34 -19.88
N LYS A 230 -11.16 -6.21 -19.24
CA LYS A 230 -10.17 -5.17 -19.59
C LYS A 230 -9.47 -5.41 -20.93
N ASP A 231 -9.13 -6.65 -21.25
CA ASP A 231 -8.26 -6.96 -22.40
C ASP A 231 -9.05 -7.41 -23.65
N VAL A 232 -10.35 -7.72 -23.53
CA VAL A 232 -11.14 -8.28 -24.64
C VAL A 232 -12.43 -7.50 -24.90
N ILE A 233 -13.13 -7.05 -23.86
CA ILE A 233 -14.36 -6.26 -24.01
C ILE A 233 -14.02 -4.78 -24.16
N ASP A 234 -13.27 -4.20 -23.22
CA ASP A 234 -13.02 -2.75 -23.15
C ASP A 234 -12.04 -2.24 -24.23
N VAL A 235 -11.35 -3.15 -24.92
CA VAL A 235 -10.52 -2.80 -26.09
C VAL A 235 -11.36 -2.43 -27.32
N ASP A 236 -12.64 -2.80 -27.31
CA ASP A 236 -13.61 -2.40 -28.31
C ASP A 236 -14.20 -1.04 -27.94
N LEU A 237 -13.96 -0.02 -28.76
CA LEU A 237 -14.36 1.36 -28.48
C LEU A 237 -15.87 1.51 -28.29
N GLU A 238 -16.69 0.67 -28.94
CA GLU A 238 -18.15 0.71 -28.78
C GLU A 238 -18.61 0.09 -27.45
N CYS A 239 -17.78 -0.77 -26.85
CA CYS A 239 -18.07 -1.44 -25.57
C CYS A 239 -17.34 -0.82 -24.38
N LYS A 240 -16.38 0.08 -24.64
CA LYS A 240 -15.55 0.70 -23.63
C LYS A 240 -16.40 1.40 -22.57
N ASP A 241 -16.05 1.18 -21.30
CA ASP A 241 -16.69 1.78 -20.13
C ASP A 241 -18.17 1.42 -19.91
N LEU A 242 -18.75 0.52 -20.73
CA LEU A 242 -20.12 0.00 -20.52
C LEU A 242 -20.22 -0.95 -19.32
N LEU A 243 -19.14 -1.69 -19.07
CA LEU A 243 -19.01 -2.59 -17.92
C LEU A 243 -17.86 -2.12 -17.04
N CYS A 244 -17.93 -2.43 -15.74
CA CYS A 244 -16.83 -2.17 -14.82
C CYS A 244 -16.52 -3.37 -13.92
N SER A 245 -15.38 -3.30 -13.25
CA SER A 245 -14.89 -4.35 -12.33
C SER A 245 -15.89 -4.68 -11.21
N TYR A 246 -16.72 -3.71 -10.82
CA TYR A 246 -17.75 -3.88 -9.79
C TYR A 246 -18.82 -4.90 -10.21
N PHE A 247 -19.29 -4.83 -11.47
CA PHE A 247 -20.28 -5.81 -11.98
C PHE A 247 -19.71 -7.23 -11.99
N ILE A 248 -18.44 -7.36 -12.37
CA ILE A 248 -17.74 -8.64 -12.35
C ILE A 248 -17.64 -9.19 -10.93
N LYS A 249 -17.30 -8.34 -9.95
CA LYS A 249 -17.24 -8.71 -8.54
C LYS A 249 -18.62 -9.19 -8.04
N THR A 250 -19.68 -8.44 -8.34
CA THR A 250 -21.06 -8.77 -7.99
C THR A 250 -21.48 -10.13 -8.56
N ILE A 251 -21.17 -10.43 -9.82
CA ILE A 251 -21.43 -11.75 -10.42
C ILE A 251 -20.71 -12.86 -9.65
N LEU A 252 -19.45 -12.65 -9.28
CA LEU A 252 -18.68 -13.64 -8.53
C LEU A 252 -19.28 -13.89 -7.14
N PHE A 253 -19.79 -12.87 -6.46
CA PHE A 253 -20.50 -13.04 -5.19
C PHE A 253 -21.78 -13.86 -5.34
N TRP A 254 -22.64 -13.51 -6.30
CA TRP A 254 -23.86 -14.27 -6.56
C TRP A 254 -23.59 -15.74 -6.90
N ILE A 255 -22.67 -16.01 -7.83
CA ILE A 255 -22.31 -17.39 -8.19
C ILE A 255 -21.69 -18.14 -7.02
N SER A 256 -20.93 -17.46 -6.15
CA SER A 256 -20.33 -18.08 -4.96
C SER A 256 -21.37 -18.43 -3.89
N GLU A 257 -22.42 -17.61 -3.73
CA GLU A 257 -23.50 -17.83 -2.76
C GLU A 257 -24.48 -18.92 -3.23
N GLU A 258 -24.84 -18.89 -4.52
CA GLU A 258 -25.83 -19.77 -5.11
C GLU A 258 -25.30 -21.17 -5.44
N CYS A 259 -23.98 -21.36 -5.54
CA CYS A 259 -23.40 -22.66 -5.87
C CYS A 259 -22.76 -23.34 -4.67
N SER A 260 -22.73 -24.68 -4.68
CA SER A 260 -21.99 -25.46 -3.67
C SER A 260 -20.50 -25.08 -3.65
N PRO A 261 -19.88 -24.85 -2.48
CA PRO A 261 -18.44 -24.61 -2.34
C PRO A 261 -17.56 -25.65 -3.03
N THR A 262 -18.06 -26.88 -3.21
CA THR A 262 -17.35 -27.99 -3.86
C THR A 262 -17.03 -27.74 -5.33
N ILE A 263 -17.71 -26.81 -6.01
CA ILE A 263 -17.40 -26.48 -7.41
C ILE A 263 -16.09 -25.69 -7.53
N TRP A 264 -15.68 -24.99 -6.48
CA TRP A 264 -14.54 -24.05 -6.51
C TRP A 264 -13.21 -24.78 -6.32
N ARG A 265 -12.90 -25.66 -7.27
CA ARG A 265 -11.64 -26.40 -7.36
C ARG A 265 -10.88 -26.03 -8.63
N PRO A 266 -9.54 -26.13 -8.64
CA PRO A 266 -8.73 -25.80 -9.81
C PRO A 266 -9.18 -26.51 -11.10
N GLU A 267 -9.63 -27.77 -11.00
CA GLU A 267 -10.08 -28.59 -12.12
C GLU A 267 -11.34 -28.02 -12.79
N ASN A 268 -12.17 -27.31 -12.02
CA ASN A 268 -13.42 -26.73 -12.48
C ASN A 268 -13.28 -25.25 -12.90
N LEU A 269 -12.07 -24.68 -12.88
CA LEU A 269 -11.85 -23.25 -13.08
C LEU A 269 -12.48 -22.71 -14.37
N ILE A 270 -12.28 -23.40 -15.49
CA ILE A 270 -12.84 -23.00 -16.80
C ILE A 270 -14.37 -23.09 -16.80
N SER A 271 -14.94 -24.14 -16.21
CA SER A 271 -16.40 -24.30 -16.08
C SER A 271 -17.01 -23.17 -15.26
N ASN A 272 -16.39 -22.82 -14.13
CA ASN A 272 -16.84 -21.74 -13.25
C ASN A 272 -16.69 -20.37 -13.92
N TYR A 273 -15.60 -20.13 -14.64
CA TYR A 273 -15.41 -18.94 -15.48
C TYR A 273 -16.54 -18.81 -16.51
N MET A 274 -16.84 -19.88 -17.25
CA MET A 274 -17.94 -19.86 -18.22
C MET A 274 -19.31 -19.67 -17.55
N ARG A 275 -19.50 -20.14 -16.31
CA ARG A 275 -20.72 -19.89 -15.54
C ARG A 275 -20.87 -18.41 -15.20
N CYS A 276 -19.81 -17.76 -14.72
CA CYS A 276 -19.78 -16.32 -14.48
C CYS A 276 -19.99 -15.52 -15.79
N PHE A 277 -19.39 -15.95 -16.89
CA PHE A 277 -19.56 -15.30 -18.18
C PHE A 277 -20.99 -15.40 -18.71
N ARG A 278 -21.64 -16.56 -18.60
CA ARG A 278 -23.06 -16.68 -18.95
C ARG A 278 -23.96 -15.87 -18.04
N ARG A 279 -23.62 -15.72 -16.74
CA ARG A 279 -24.34 -14.83 -15.83
C ARG A 279 -24.24 -13.37 -16.27
N LEU A 280 -23.07 -12.93 -16.76
CA LEU A 280 -22.91 -11.60 -17.35
C LEU A 280 -23.85 -11.40 -18.54
N ILE A 281 -23.88 -12.36 -19.47
CA ILE A 281 -24.78 -12.32 -20.64
C ILE A 281 -26.23 -12.18 -20.18
N TYR A 282 -26.67 -13.03 -19.26
CA TYR A 282 -28.04 -13.01 -18.72
C TYR A 282 -28.40 -11.66 -18.07
N TYR A 283 -27.51 -11.07 -17.27
CA TYR A 283 -27.75 -9.74 -16.68
C TYR A 283 -27.85 -8.65 -17.76
N VAL A 284 -27.07 -8.71 -18.83
CA VAL A 284 -27.16 -7.74 -19.92
C VAL A 284 -28.45 -7.96 -20.73
N GLU A 285 -28.82 -9.22 -21.00
CA GLU A 285 -30.07 -9.60 -21.68
C GLU A 285 -31.31 -9.09 -20.94
N THR A 286 -31.33 -9.22 -19.62
CA THR A 286 -32.44 -8.78 -18.77
C THR A 286 -32.35 -7.31 -18.39
N SER A 287 -31.21 -6.64 -18.65
CA SER A 287 -30.91 -5.29 -18.16
C SER A 287 -30.95 -5.17 -16.62
N VAL A 288 -30.75 -6.27 -15.91
CA VAL A 288 -30.80 -6.33 -14.44
C VAL A 288 -29.53 -6.96 -13.90
N CYS A 289 -28.75 -6.17 -13.16
CA CYS A 289 -27.61 -6.64 -12.37
C CYS A 289 -27.88 -6.31 -10.89
N PRO A 290 -28.44 -7.25 -10.10
CA PRO A 290 -28.84 -6.97 -8.72
C PRO A 290 -27.61 -6.77 -7.84
N HIS A 291 -27.59 -5.68 -7.07
CA HIS A 291 -26.56 -5.44 -6.07
C HIS A 291 -26.56 -6.56 -5.01
N TYR A 292 -25.38 -6.99 -4.57
CA TYR A 292 -25.26 -8.22 -3.77
C TYR A 292 -25.89 -8.11 -2.37
N PHE A 293 -25.75 -6.97 -1.70
CA PHE A 293 -26.29 -6.74 -0.36
C PHE A 293 -27.73 -6.20 -0.34
N ILE A 294 -28.16 -5.57 -1.44
CA ILE A 294 -29.49 -4.93 -1.58
C ILE A 294 -29.99 -5.24 -3.00
N PRO A 295 -30.56 -6.44 -3.24
CA PRO A 295 -30.91 -6.92 -4.58
C PRO A 295 -31.88 -6.03 -5.35
N GLU A 296 -32.66 -5.20 -4.65
CA GLU A 296 -33.58 -4.21 -5.20
C GLU A 296 -32.84 -3.12 -6.01
N ILE A 297 -31.56 -2.89 -5.74
CA ILE A 297 -30.73 -1.95 -6.50
C ILE A 297 -30.22 -2.62 -7.78
N ASN A 298 -30.66 -2.12 -8.94
CA ASN A 298 -30.16 -2.54 -10.23
C ASN A 298 -28.90 -1.76 -10.63
N LEU A 299 -27.74 -2.40 -10.62
CA LEU A 299 -26.45 -1.80 -10.96
C LEU A 299 -26.31 -1.38 -12.44
N PHE A 300 -27.17 -1.87 -13.33
CA PHE A 300 -27.21 -1.48 -14.75
C PHE A 300 -28.12 -0.28 -15.02
N GLU A 301 -28.91 0.13 -14.02
CA GLU A 301 -29.77 1.30 -14.11
C GLU A 301 -28.96 2.54 -14.49
N ASN A 302 -29.47 3.33 -15.42
CA ASN A 302 -28.83 4.53 -15.98
C ASN A 302 -27.45 4.34 -16.66
N LYS A 303 -26.93 3.10 -16.76
CA LYS A 303 -25.66 2.79 -17.43
C LYS A 303 -25.83 2.04 -18.74
N ILE A 304 -26.73 1.05 -18.77
CA ILE A 304 -26.98 0.25 -19.97
C ILE A 304 -28.34 0.63 -20.55
N ASN A 305 -28.32 1.48 -21.59
CA ASN A 305 -29.51 1.85 -22.35
C ASN A 305 -29.78 0.84 -23.48
N VAL A 306 -30.89 1.02 -24.21
CA VAL A 306 -31.30 0.11 -25.30
C VAL A 306 -30.23 -0.04 -26.38
N HIS A 307 -29.53 1.05 -26.72
CA HIS A 307 -28.50 1.05 -27.75
C HIS A 307 -27.23 0.34 -27.27
N SER A 308 -26.69 0.75 -26.11
CA SER A 308 -25.47 0.15 -25.54
C SER A 308 -25.66 -1.32 -25.18
N LYS A 309 -26.87 -1.72 -24.75
CA LYS A 309 -27.26 -3.12 -24.58
C LYS A 309 -27.08 -3.94 -25.85
N LYS A 310 -27.58 -3.45 -26.99
CA LYS A 310 -27.52 -4.17 -28.27
C LYS A 310 -26.08 -4.38 -28.72
N ILE A 311 -25.25 -3.35 -28.63
CA ILE A 311 -23.82 -3.40 -28.94
C ILE A 311 -23.12 -4.44 -28.05
N LEU A 312 -23.32 -4.31 -26.73
CA LEU A 312 -22.68 -5.19 -25.75
C LEU A 312 -23.11 -6.65 -25.93
N LEU A 313 -24.41 -6.92 -26.15
CA LEU A 313 -24.90 -8.29 -26.41
C LEU A 313 -24.29 -8.89 -27.68
N ASN A 314 -24.20 -8.14 -28.77
CA ASN A 314 -23.56 -8.61 -29.99
C ASN A 314 -22.11 -9.05 -29.71
N LYS A 315 -21.34 -8.23 -28.99
CA LYS A 315 -19.98 -8.57 -28.58
C LYS A 315 -19.94 -9.82 -27.71
N LEU A 316 -20.77 -9.87 -26.67
CA LEU A 316 -20.80 -10.98 -25.72
C LEU A 316 -21.21 -12.30 -26.39
N TYR A 317 -22.16 -12.30 -27.32
CA TYR A 317 -22.55 -13.50 -28.07
C TYR A 317 -21.45 -14.00 -29.00
N ILE A 318 -20.73 -13.10 -29.69
CA ILE A 318 -19.56 -13.47 -30.50
C ILE A 318 -18.51 -14.16 -29.61
N LEU A 319 -18.23 -13.58 -28.43
CA LEU A 319 -17.29 -14.18 -27.47
C LEU A 319 -17.81 -15.54 -26.95
N ASN A 320 -19.11 -15.65 -26.65
CA ASN A 320 -19.72 -16.90 -26.18
C ASN A 320 -19.71 -18.02 -27.22
N SER A 321 -19.84 -17.69 -28.51
CA SER A 321 -19.73 -18.67 -29.61
C SER A 321 -18.34 -19.33 -29.65
N ARG A 322 -17.32 -18.64 -29.13
CA ARG A 322 -15.94 -19.13 -29.03
C ARG A 322 -15.64 -19.82 -27.69
N GLY A 323 -16.62 -19.97 -26.81
CA GLY A 323 -16.46 -20.64 -25.53
C GLY A 323 -15.39 -19.98 -24.65
N TRP A 324 -14.65 -20.80 -23.91
CA TRP A 324 -13.60 -20.31 -23.01
C TRP A 324 -12.41 -19.71 -23.76
N GLN A 325 -12.21 -20.09 -25.02
CA GLN A 325 -11.10 -19.65 -25.86
C GLN A 325 -11.16 -18.14 -26.14
N CYS A 326 -12.29 -17.47 -25.92
CA CYS A 326 -12.39 -16.02 -26.05
C CYS A 326 -11.40 -15.25 -25.17
N ILE A 327 -10.98 -15.84 -24.03
CA ILE A 327 -9.95 -15.26 -23.16
C ILE A 327 -8.58 -15.13 -23.85
N LEU A 328 -8.32 -15.95 -24.87
CA LEU A 328 -7.06 -15.94 -25.63
C LEU A 328 -6.92 -14.71 -26.55
N PHE A 329 -7.97 -13.91 -26.72
CA PHE A 329 -7.86 -12.59 -27.34
C PHE A 329 -7.10 -11.58 -26.46
N SER A 330 -6.94 -11.88 -25.16
CA SER A 330 -6.03 -11.11 -24.32
C SER A 330 -4.58 -11.36 -24.76
N LYS A 331 -3.87 -10.28 -25.09
CA LYS A 331 -2.43 -10.29 -25.36
C LYS A 331 -1.60 -10.84 -24.19
N ARG A 332 -2.13 -10.76 -22.95
CA ARG A 332 -1.45 -11.28 -21.75
C ARG A 332 -1.47 -12.81 -21.70
N LEU A 333 -2.47 -13.43 -22.34
CA LEU A 333 -2.68 -14.88 -22.33
C LEU A 333 -2.32 -15.53 -23.68
N SER A 334 -2.38 -14.78 -24.79
CA SER A 334 -2.09 -15.28 -26.15
C SER A 334 -0.65 -15.75 -26.36
N ASN A 335 0.31 -15.22 -25.59
CA ASN A 335 1.74 -15.53 -25.75
C ASN A 335 2.19 -16.82 -25.02
N PHE A 336 1.27 -17.54 -24.37
CA PHE A 336 1.59 -18.81 -23.71
C PHE A 336 1.64 -19.96 -24.74
N ASN A 337 2.80 -20.13 -25.39
CA ASN A 337 3.05 -21.31 -26.22
C ASN A 337 3.15 -22.59 -25.37
N GLU A 338 2.63 -23.69 -25.91
CA GLU A 338 2.64 -25.06 -25.35
C GLU A 338 4.05 -25.54 -24.96
N LEU A 339 5.09 -25.07 -25.68
CA LEU A 339 6.52 -25.30 -25.37
C LEU A 339 6.96 -24.73 -24.01
N THR A 340 6.28 -23.71 -23.49
CA THR A 340 6.55 -23.16 -22.16
C THR A 340 6.13 -24.14 -21.06
N PHE A 341 5.15 -25.01 -21.33
CA PHE A 341 4.65 -26.00 -20.36
C PHE A 341 5.72 -27.04 -19.99
N GLN A 342 6.62 -27.41 -20.93
CA GLN A 342 7.77 -28.28 -20.63
C GLN A 342 8.83 -27.61 -19.75
N ARG A 343 8.97 -26.27 -19.79
CA ARG A 343 9.88 -25.52 -18.91
C ARG A 343 9.33 -25.31 -17.48
N PHE A 344 8.01 -25.43 -17.29
CA PHE A 344 7.35 -25.24 -15.99
C PHE A 344 7.30 -26.49 -15.10
N LEU A 345 7.88 -27.62 -15.55
CA LEU A 345 8.04 -28.82 -14.71
C LEU A 345 9.19 -28.72 -13.70
N GLU A 346 10.03 -27.69 -13.77
CA GLU A 346 10.91 -27.37 -12.64
C GLU A 346 10.20 -26.44 -11.63
N PRO A 347 10.10 -26.80 -10.34
CA PRO A 347 9.46 -25.99 -9.28
C PRO A 347 10.17 -24.65 -8.95
N THR A 348 11.02 -24.13 -9.85
CA THR A 348 12.13 -23.23 -9.52
C THR A 348 11.86 -21.76 -9.84
N LEU A 349 11.00 -21.42 -10.82
CA LEU A 349 10.56 -20.04 -11.11
C LEU A 349 9.66 -19.36 -10.04
N PRO A 350 8.74 -20.06 -9.33
CA PRO A 350 7.81 -19.42 -8.40
C PRO A 350 8.48 -18.62 -7.29
N HIS A 351 9.70 -19.00 -6.88
CA HIS A 351 10.43 -18.36 -5.80
C HIS A 351 10.99 -16.98 -6.17
N ILE A 352 11.36 -16.74 -7.43
CA ILE A 352 11.98 -15.49 -7.87
C ILE A 352 10.91 -14.44 -8.22
N GLU A 353 9.80 -14.87 -8.83
CA GLU A 353 8.61 -14.03 -9.00
C GLU A 353 7.99 -13.67 -7.63
N HIS A 354 7.98 -14.61 -6.65
CA HIS A 354 7.65 -14.31 -5.24
C HIS A 354 8.46 -13.17 -4.68
N VAL A 355 9.79 -13.19 -4.87
CA VAL A 355 10.66 -12.21 -4.24
C VAL A 355 10.58 -10.84 -4.93
N SER A 356 10.40 -10.77 -6.25
CA SER A 356 10.22 -9.50 -6.97
C SER A 356 8.84 -8.88 -6.73
N ALA A 357 7.78 -9.70 -6.64
CA ALA A 357 6.45 -9.24 -6.24
C ALA A 357 6.46 -8.76 -4.78
N LEU A 358 7.12 -9.49 -3.87
CA LEU A 358 7.31 -9.05 -2.49
C LEU A 358 8.12 -7.75 -2.38
N GLU A 359 9.09 -7.52 -3.27
CA GLU A 359 9.89 -6.28 -3.33
C GLU A 359 9.05 -5.07 -3.78
N LYS A 360 8.28 -5.20 -4.87
CA LYS A 360 7.34 -4.14 -5.32
C LYS A 360 6.27 -3.86 -4.27
N LEU A 361 5.77 -4.92 -3.63
CA LEU A 361 4.81 -4.86 -2.55
C LEU A 361 5.41 -4.19 -1.30
N LEU A 362 6.64 -4.51 -0.91
CA LEU A 362 7.33 -3.84 0.20
C LEU A 362 7.58 -2.36 -0.12
N PHE A 363 7.97 -2.02 -1.35
CA PHE A 363 8.24 -0.64 -1.75
C PHE A 363 6.96 0.22 -1.79
N SER A 364 5.87 -0.30 -2.36
CA SER A 364 4.55 0.37 -2.36
C SER A 364 3.92 0.49 -0.97
N ILE A 365 4.42 -0.27 0.01
CA ILE A 365 3.98 -0.25 1.41
C ILE A 365 4.83 0.68 2.27
N ILE A 366 6.16 0.62 2.11
CA ILE A 366 7.11 1.34 2.95
C ILE A 366 7.10 2.83 2.62
N TRP A 367 7.00 3.19 1.34
CA TRP A 367 7.03 4.60 0.92
C TRP A 367 5.87 5.42 1.52
N PRO A 368 4.59 4.98 1.46
CA PRO A 368 3.49 5.73 2.07
C PRO A 368 3.40 5.57 3.60
N ALA A 369 4.03 4.54 4.18
CA ALA A 369 4.03 4.31 5.63
C ALA A 369 5.08 5.17 6.34
N ASN A 370 6.24 5.41 5.72
CA ASN A 370 7.29 6.27 6.27
C ASN A 370 6.83 7.72 6.44
N GLY A 371 6.07 8.27 5.49
CA GLY A 371 5.55 9.64 5.60
C GLY A 371 4.49 9.86 6.70
N LEU A 372 3.84 8.79 7.19
CA LEU A 372 2.77 8.88 8.21
C LEU A 372 3.24 8.50 9.62
N LEU A 373 4.36 7.80 9.74
CA LEU A 373 4.94 7.38 11.03
C LEU A 373 5.61 8.51 11.82
N GLN A 374 5.79 9.68 11.21
CA GLN A 374 6.20 10.90 11.91
C GLN A 374 5.22 11.32 13.02
N ASN A 375 3.95 10.87 12.98
CA ASN A 375 2.90 11.49 13.78
C ASN A 375 2.29 10.69 14.95
N GLN A 376 2.53 9.37 15.16
CA GLN A 376 1.81 8.66 16.24
C GLN A 376 2.47 7.52 17.03
N SER A 377 2.02 7.44 18.30
CA SER A 377 2.43 6.57 19.39
C SER A 377 1.37 5.50 19.76
N THR A 378 0.94 4.62 18.84
CA THR A 378 -0.04 3.52 19.14
C THR A 378 0.56 2.09 19.07
N PRO A 379 -0.09 1.07 19.70
CA PRO A 379 0.59 0.02 20.47
C PRO A 379 0.95 -1.27 19.69
N LEU A 380 2.25 -1.51 19.54
CA LEU A 380 2.88 -2.70 18.94
C LEU A 380 2.36 -4.07 19.44
N LYS A 381 1.84 -4.16 20.67
CA LYS A 381 1.46 -5.43 21.32
C LYS A 381 0.32 -6.18 20.62
N HIS A 382 -0.70 -5.48 20.13
CA HIS A 382 -1.87 -6.13 19.52
C HIS A 382 -1.56 -6.66 18.11
N ILE A 383 -0.69 -5.96 17.38
CA ILE A 383 -0.20 -6.37 16.05
C ILE A 383 0.69 -7.62 16.17
N MET A 384 1.58 -7.65 17.18
CA MET A 384 2.38 -8.84 17.47
C MET A 384 1.50 -10.08 17.72
N HIS A 385 0.36 -9.94 18.39
CA HIS A 385 -0.55 -11.05 18.66
C HIS A 385 -1.22 -11.61 17.40
N LYS A 386 -1.71 -10.75 16.49
CA LYS A 386 -2.27 -11.16 15.19
C LYS A 386 -1.23 -11.73 14.22
N VAL A 387 0.04 -11.35 14.38
CA VAL A 387 1.13 -11.90 13.56
C VAL A 387 1.64 -13.23 14.09
N LEU A 388 1.63 -13.41 15.41
CA LEU A 388 1.99 -14.67 16.05
C LEU A 388 0.99 -15.80 15.71
N SER A 389 -0.27 -15.48 15.44
CA SER A 389 -1.30 -16.45 14.98
C SER A 389 -1.15 -16.90 13.52
N ILE A 390 -0.19 -16.36 12.75
CA ILE A 390 0.06 -16.77 11.37
C ILE A 390 0.96 -18.00 11.35
N GLU A 391 0.53 -19.08 10.71
CA GLU A 391 1.31 -20.33 10.63
C GLU A 391 2.59 -20.20 9.79
N SER A 392 2.61 -19.29 8.79
CA SER A 392 3.75 -19.10 7.90
C SER A 392 4.92 -18.37 8.57
N SER A 393 6.04 -19.10 8.73
CA SER A 393 7.32 -18.57 9.22
C SER A 393 7.92 -17.49 8.30
N LYS A 394 7.67 -17.56 6.99
CA LYS A 394 8.13 -16.57 5.99
C LYS A 394 7.45 -15.21 6.21
N ILE A 395 6.16 -15.22 6.55
CA ILE A 395 5.35 -14.01 6.76
C ILE A 395 5.66 -13.37 8.11
N LYS A 396 5.83 -14.17 9.16
CA LYS A 396 6.34 -13.72 10.47
C LYS A 396 7.70 -13.00 10.35
N TYR A 397 8.54 -13.47 9.42
CA TYR A 397 9.83 -12.86 9.12
C TYR A 397 9.69 -11.50 8.42
N LEU A 398 8.90 -11.44 7.35
CA LEU A 398 8.58 -10.20 6.60
C LEU A 398 8.02 -9.10 7.52
N PHE A 399 7.02 -9.44 8.33
CA PHE A 399 6.41 -8.49 9.26
C PHE A 399 7.41 -7.96 10.30
N SER A 400 8.23 -8.84 10.88
CA SER A 400 9.23 -8.39 11.86
C SER A 400 10.32 -7.48 11.30
N PHE A 401 10.58 -7.57 9.99
CA PHE A 401 11.50 -6.70 9.26
C PHE A 401 10.86 -5.35 8.92
N TYR A 402 9.58 -5.34 8.56
CA TYR A 402 8.82 -4.10 8.41
C TYR A 402 8.70 -3.36 9.75
N MET A 403 8.39 -4.09 10.84
CA MET A 403 8.33 -3.50 12.18
C MET A 403 9.67 -2.92 12.64
N SER A 404 10.81 -3.51 12.25
CA SER A 404 12.11 -2.90 12.54
C SER A 404 12.23 -1.53 11.89
N ASN A 405 11.91 -1.38 10.59
CA ASN A 405 11.93 -0.08 9.91
C ASN A 405 10.98 0.94 10.56
N THR A 406 9.75 0.54 10.93
CA THR A 406 8.79 1.46 11.57
C THR A 406 9.19 1.89 12.98
N CYS A 407 9.90 1.04 13.74
CA CYS A 407 10.42 1.42 15.05
C CYS A 407 11.57 2.44 14.95
N TRP A 408 12.29 2.49 13.82
CA TRP A 408 13.36 3.45 13.58
C TRP A 408 12.85 4.85 13.29
N GLU A 409 11.77 4.98 12.50
CA GLU A 409 11.14 6.28 12.26
C GLU A 409 10.69 6.93 13.58
N LYS A 410 10.09 6.15 14.49
CA LYS A 410 9.71 6.65 15.84
C LYS A 410 10.88 7.11 16.71
N LEU A 411 12.10 6.64 16.43
CA LEU A 411 13.29 7.04 17.18
C LEU A 411 13.96 8.29 16.62
N LYS A 412 13.74 8.62 15.35
CA LYS A 412 14.17 9.89 14.76
C LYS A 412 13.49 11.09 15.44
N CYS A 413 12.28 10.91 15.96
CA CYS A 413 11.46 11.93 16.59
C CYS A 413 11.71 12.13 18.10
N ILE A 414 12.62 11.37 18.74
CA ILE A 414 12.91 11.55 20.17
C ILE A 414 13.96 12.65 20.33
N SER A 415 13.55 13.83 20.80
CA SER A 415 14.47 14.88 21.23
C SER A 415 14.99 14.62 22.65
N PHE A 416 16.31 14.76 22.84
CA PHE A 416 16.98 14.61 24.14
C PHE A 416 17.51 15.95 24.68
N GLU A 417 17.07 17.07 24.10
CA GLU A 417 17.64 18.41 24.32
C GLU A 417 17.17 19.05 25.64
N ASP A 418 16.01 18.67 26.18
CA ASP A 418 15.42 19.33 27.36
C ASP A 418 15.53 18.57 28.69
N ILE A 419 16.35 17.50 28.78
CA ILE A 419 16.36 16.63 29.97
C ILE A 419 17.59 16.90 30.84
N SER A 420 17.38 17.64 31.92
CA SER A 420 18.40 17.97 32.94
C SER A 420 18.76 16.80 33.87
N ASP A 421 17.94 15.74 33.94
CA ASP A 421 18.16 14.59 34.82
C ASP A 421 18.84 13.39 34.12
N ASN A 422 20.08 13.12 34.52
CA ASN A 422 20.90 12.00 34.06
C ASN A 422 20.26 10.62 34.29
N LYS A 423 19.43 10.45 35.34
CA LYS A 423 18.78 9.17 35.66
C LYS A 423 17.63 8.87 34.69
N PHE A 424 16.88 9.91 34.30
CA PHE A 424 15.81 9.82 33.32
C PHE A 424 16.38 9.59 31.90
N ARG A 425 17.47 10.28 31.57
CA ARG A 425 18.23 10.08 30.33
C ARG A 425 18.69 8.63 30.17
N TYR A 426 19.28 8.04 31.21
CA TYR A 426 19.70 6.63 31.20
C TYR A 426 18.53 5.64 31.04
N LYS A 427 17.39 5.91 31.67
CA LYS A 427 16.18 5.08 31.53
C LYS A 427 15.61 5.14 30.10
N GLN A 428 15.57 6.33 29.49
CA GLN A 428 15.17 6.49 28.10
C GLN A 428 16.16 5.83 27.13
N TYR A 429 17.48 5.99 27.34
CA TYR A 429 18.49 5.30 26.54
C TYR A 429 18.35 3.78 26.61
N LYS A 430 18.16 3.20 27.80
CA LYS A 430 17.97 1.76 27.97
C LYS A 430 16.68 1.28 27.31
N THR A 431 15.62 2.09 27.33
CA THR A 431 14.35 1.80 26.66
C THR A 431 14.50 1.86 25.14
N CYS A 432 15.21 2.85 24.61
CA CYS A 432 15.56 2.95 23.19
C CYS A 432 16.41 1.75 22.76
N ILE A 433 17.54 1.50 23.40
CA ILE A 433 18.44 0.37 23.07
C ILE A 433 17.72 -0.98 23.15
N SER A 434 16.86 -1.21 24.14
CA SER A 434 16.11 -2.47 24.25
C SER A 434 15.05 -2.63 23.15
N SER A 435 14.35 -1.55 22.79
CA SER A 435 13.43 -1.53 21.63
C SER A 435 14.19 -1.77 20.32
N LEU A 436 15.38 -1.19 20.18
CA LEU A 436 16.25 -1.30 19.02
C LEU A 436 16.85 -2.69 18.82
N LEU A 437 17.43 -3.26 19.86
CA LEU A 437 18.06 -4.58 19.79
C LEU A 437 17.06 -5.71 19.51
N GLY A 438 15.79 -5.54 19.91
CA GLY A 438 14.72 -6.49 19.61
C GLY A 438 14.41 -6.61 18.12
N SER A 439 14.58 -5.53 17.36
CA SER A 439 14.21 -5.44 15.94
C SER A 439 15.42 -5.64 14.99
N LEU A 440 16.64 -5.28 15.44
CA LEU A 440 17.89 -5.30 14.66
C LEU A 440 18.37 -6.67 14.17
N ARG A 441 18.11 -7.76 14.89
CA ARG A 441 18.57 -9.11 14.48
C ARG A 441 18.12 -9.47 13.06
N ARG A 442 17.00 -8.89 12.62
CA ARG A 442 16.39 -9.18 11.33
C ARG A 442 16.73 -8.13 10.28
N ASP A 443 17.15 -6.92 10.68
CA ASP A 443 17.59 -5.84 9.79
C ASP A 443 18.75 -6.24 8.85
N ALA A 444 18.75 -5.62 7.66
CA ALA A 444 19.74 -5.85 6.62
C ALA A 444 21.06 -5.12 6.92
N VAL A 445 21.05 -3.77 6.88
CA VAL A 445 22.22 -2.89 7.09
C VAL A 445 21.83 -1.51 7.61
N SER A 446 20.80 -0.85 7.05
CA SER A 446 20.46 0.54 7.35
C SER A 446 20.11 0.79 8.82
N GLY A 447 19.36 -0.10 9.48
CA GLY A 447 19.08 0.01 10.91
C GLY A 447 20.33 -0.13 11.78
N TRP A 448 21.29 -0.97 11.38
CA TRP A 448 22.58 -1.07 12.06
C TRP A 448 23.42 0.20 11.92
N LEU A 449 23.35 0.89 10.78
CA LEU A 449 24.05 2.16 10.57
C LEU A 449 23.45 3.27 11.43
N LEU A 450 22.13 3.36 11.52
CA LEU A 450 21.45 4.31 12.41
C LEU A 450 21.78 4.05 13.89
N LEU A 451 21.87 2.77 14.31
CA LEU A 451 22.34 2.43 15.65
C LEU A 451 23.77 2.92 15.88
N ALA A 452 24.65 2.81 14.88
CA ALA A 452 26.00 3.33 14.98
C ALA A 452 26.01 4.86 15.13
N SER A 453 25.15 5.58 14.42
CA SER A 453 24.98 7.04 14.57
C SER A 453 24.51 7.41 15.97
N PHE A 454 23.55 6.65 16.52
CA PHE A 454 23.13 6.81 17.92
C PHE A 454 24.32 6.68 18.89
N PHE A 455 25.15 5.64 18.72
CA PHE A 455 26.34 5.46 19.57
C PHE A 455 27.40 6.54 19.38
N TYR A 456 27.53 7.07 18.16
CA TYR A 456 28.40 8.21 17.87
C TYR A 456 27.93 9.46 18.63
N ASN A 457 26.65 9.78 18.56
CA ASN A 457 26.08 10.99 19.19
C ASN A 457 26.12 10.94 20.72
N ILE A 458 26.01 9.76 21.35
CA ILE A 458 26.27 9.60 22.79
C ILE A 458 27.77 9.44 23.14
N LYS A 459 28.69 9.71 22.20
CA LYS A 459 30.15 9.67 22.38
C LYS A 459 30.74 8.28 22.69
N CYS A 460 30.00 7.22 22.37
CA CYS A 460 30.42 5.82 22.52
C CYS A 460 31.08 5.31 21.23
N TYR A 461 32.20 5.91 20.85
CA TYR A 461 32.84 5.71 19.54
C TYR A 461 33.31 4.27 19.29
N HIS A 462 33.82 3.56 20.30
CA HIS A 462 34.23 2.16 20.15
C HIS A 462 33.05 1.24 19.80
N SER A 463 31.90 1.46 20.44
CA SER A 463 30.66 0.71 20.16
C SER A 463 30.15 1.01 18.76
N ALA A 464 30.18 2.28 18.34
CA ALA A 464 29.83 2.68 16.98
C ALA A 464 30.74 2.01 15.94
N ILE A 465 32.06 2.01 16.15
CA ILE A 465 33.03 1.35 15.26
C ILE A 465 32.75 -0.16 15.14
N TYR A 466 32.48 -0.84 16.25
CA TYR A 466 32.16 -2.28 16.25
C TYR A 466 30.92 -2.57 15.40
N ILE A 467 29.86 -1.78 15.56
CA ILE A 467 28.62 -1.94 14.79
C ILE A 467 28.88 -1.64 13.30
N LEU A 468 29.65 -0.60 12.99
CA LEU A 468 30.01 -0.26 11.61
C LEU A 468 30.82 -1.35 10.92
N GLN A 469 31.76 -1.97 11.63
CA GLN A 469 32.51 -3.12 11.12
C GLN A 469 31.60 -4.31 10.84
N TYR A 470 30.65 -4.58 11.74
CA TYR A 470 29.65 -5.63 11.55
C TYR A 470 28.71 -5.33 10.35
N SER A 471 28.29 -4.09 10.17
CA SER A 471 27.47 -3.64 9.04
C SER A 471 28.18 -3.81 7.70
N LEU A 472 29.45 -3.43 7.63
CA LEU A 472 30.27 -3.61 6.43
C LEU A 472 30.53 -5.08 6.12
N PHE A 473 30.75 -5.93 7.13
CA PHE A 473 30.85 -7.38 6.92
C PHE A 473 29.56 -8.00 6.35
N LYS A 474 28.39 -7.43 6.69
CA LYS A 474 27.10 -7.86 6.13
C LYS A 474 26.87 -7.40 4.69
N LEU A 475 27.64 -6.44 4.18
CA LEU A 475 27.62 -6.02 2.79
C LEU A 475 28.50 -6.99 1.99
N THR A 476 27.89 -8.05 1.45
CA THR A 476 28.59 -9.08 0.67
C THR A 476 28.78 -8.63 -0.78
N PRO A 477 29.86 -9.07 -1.49
CA PRO A 477 30.10 -8.79 -2.92
C PRO A 477 28.87 -9.03 -3.80
N GLU A 478 28.13 -10.10 -3.52
CA GLU A 478 26.88 -10.42 -4.20
C GLU A 478 25.91 -9.21 -4.15
N LYS A 479 25.77 -8.53 -3.01
CA LYS A 479 24.85 -7.38 -2.84
C LYS A 479 25.27 -6.17 -3.68
N PHE A 480 26.58 -5.98 -3.91
CA PHE A 480 27.11 -4.89 -4.74
C PHE A 480 26.75 -5.08 -6.23
N GLN A 481 26.73 -6.33 -6.71
CA GLN A 481 26.47 -6.65 -8.12
C GLN A 481 25.08 -6.20 -8.61
N ARG A 482 24.10 -6.06 -7.70
CA ARG A 482 22.74 -5.60 -8.02
C ARG A 482 22.64 -4.08 -8.24
N CYS A 483 23.50 -3.30 -7.58
CA CYS A 483 23.51 -1.84 -7.71
C CYS A 483 24.32 -1.38 -8.95
N MET A 484 25.04 -2.28 -9.61
CA MET A 484 25.69 -2.01 -10.89
C MET A 484 24.66 -1.98 -12.03
N LYS A 485 24.81 -1.04 -12.97
CA LYS A 485 24.02 -0.99 -14.21
C LYS A 485 24.38 -2.17 -15.12
N LEU A 486 23.78 -3.33 -14.87
CA LEU A 486 23.81 -4.48 -15.77
C LEU A 486 22.61 -4.41 -16.73
N SER A 487 22.80 -4.84 -17.98
CA SER A 487 21.70 -4.98 -18.93
C SER A 487 20.58 -5.87 -18.37
N GLN A 488 19.33 -5.57 -18.73
CA GLN A 488 18.13 -6.23 -18.18
C GLN A 488 18.19 -7.76 -18.30
N VAL A 489 18.69 -8.27 -19.42
CA VAL A 489 18.88 -9.71 -19.68
C VAL A 489 19.91 -10.35 -18.76
N HIS A 490 21.04 -9.67 -18.50
CA HIS A 490 22.08 -10.16 -17.59
C HIS A 490 21.60 -10.13 -16.13
N ASN A 491 20.84 -9.11 -15.76
CA ASN A 491 20.23 -8.99 -14.44
C ASN A 491 19.24 -10.14 -14.19
N GLU A 492 18.40 -10.48 -15.16
CA GLU A 492 17.47 -11.62 -15.08
C GLU A 492 18.20 -12.97 -14.98
N LEU A 493 19.25 -13.18 -15.78
CA LEU A 493 20.07 -14.41 -15.75
C LEU A 493 20.85 -14.59 -14.43
N LEU A 494 21.41 -13.51 -13.88
CA LEU A 494 22.10 -13.52 -12.57
C LEU A 494 21.11 -13.74 -11.41
N ASN A 495 19.92 -13.16 -11.48
CA ASN A 495 18.86 -13.41 -10.50
C ASN A 495 18.42 -14.90 -10.53
N LEU A 496 18.41 -15.53 -11.70
CA LEU A 496 18.03 -16.94 -11.85
C LEU A 496 19.09 -17.93 -11.32
N SER A 497 20.38 -17.60 -11.36
CA SER A 497 21.47 -18.52 -10.99
C SER A 497 21.88 -18.44 -9.51
N ILE A 498 22.01 -17.23 -8.95
CA ILE A 498 22.51 -17.02 -7.58
C ILE A 498 21.44 -17.36 -6.53
N PHE A 499 20.16 -17.08 -6.83
CA PHE A 499 19.08 -17.13 -5.83
C PHE A 499 18.33 -18.47 -5.74
N LYS A 500 18.58 -19.41 -6.67
CA LYS A 500 17.94 -20.74 -6.73
C LYS A 500 18.08 -21.59 -5.45
N LYS A 501 19.10 -21.35 -4.62
CA LYS A 501 19.40 -22.17 -3.41
C LYS A 501 19.36 -21.39 -2.08
N MET A 502 19.01 -20.11 -2.09
CA MET A 502 19.07 -19.28 -0.88
C MET A 502 17.74 -19.31 -0.10
N LYS A 503 17.84 -19.35 1.24
CA LYS A 503 16.67 -19.18 2.13
C LYS A 503 16.07 -17.78 1.94
N ILE A 504 14.75 -17.67 2.01
CA ILE A 504 14.01 -16.40 1.77
C ILE A 504 14.50 -15.23 2.65
N GLY A 505 14.90 -15.50 3.89
CA GLY A 505 15.46 -14.46 4.78
C GLY A 505 16.80 -13.91 4.30
N LYS A 506 17.63 -14.72 3.62
CA LYS A 506 18.89 -14.27 3.00
C LYS A 506 18.60 -13.45 1.73
N LEU A 507 17.61 -13.87 0.93
CA LEU A 507 17.13 -13.13 -0.24
C LEU A 507 16.56 -11.76 0.11
N MET A 508 15.77 -11.65 1.19
CA MET A 508 15.22 -10.39 1.65
C MET A 508 16.30 -9.42 2.14
N LYS A 509 17.25 -9.89 2.96
CA LYS A 509 18.40 -9.09 3.41
C LYS A 509 19.30 -8.62 2.26
N PHE A 510 19.22 -9.29 1.12
CA PHE A 510 19.94 -8.92 -0.09
C PHE A 510 19.23 -7.81 -0.86
N LYS A 511 17.91 -7.96 -1.07
CA LYS A 511 17.09 -7.03 -1.86
C LYS A 511 16.77 -5.72 -1.13
N MET A 512 16.76 -5.73 0.21
CA MET A 512 16.39 -4.57 1.04
C MET A 512 17.57 -3.80 1.65
N VAL A 513 18.79 -3.98 1.13
CA VAL A 513 19.85 -3.03 1.46
C VAL A 513 19.52 -1.73 0.75
N ASP A 514 19.05 -0.76 1.52
CA ASP A 514 18.66 0.56 1.02
C ASP A 514 19.57 1.65 1.58
N HIS A 515 19.42 2.85 1.03
CA HIS A 515 20.06 4.08 1.48
C HIS A 515 19.66 4.41 2.91
N VAL A 516 20.53 5.12 3.62
CA VAL A 516 20.22 5.66 4.93
C VAL A 516 19.52 7.00 4.73
N PHE A 517 18.33 7.15 5.32
CA PHE A 517 17.51 8.35 5.20
C PHE A 517 17.50 9.15 6.50
N TYR A 518 17.86 10.44 6.44
CA TYR A 518 17.78 11.37 7.55
C TYR A 518 16.89 12.57 7.23
N GLU A 519 16.19 13.05 8.26
CA GLU A 519 15.54 14.35 8.27
C GLU A 519 16.50 15.40 8.84
N GLU A 520 16.37 16.64 8.38
CA GLU A 520 17.27 17.74 8.74
C GLU A 520 17.37 17.98 10.26
N GLN A 521 16.30 17.71 11.00
CA GLN A 521 16.21 17.89 12.45
C GLN A 521 16.41 16.61 13.26
N SER A 522 16.88 15.53 12.63
CA SER A 522 17.03 14.25 13.33
C SER A 522 18.22 14.27 14.29
N TRP A 523 18.00 13.97 15.57
CA TRP A 523 19.07 13.78 16.55
C TRP A 523 20.05 12.65 16.17
N LEU A 524 19.68 11.74 15.26
CA LEU A 524 20.58 10.68 14.77
C LEU A 524 21.56 11.16 13.71
N LEU A 525 21.42 12.39 13.23
CA LEU A 525 22.37 13.03 12.32
C LEU A 525 23.62 13.46 13.12
N PRO A 526 24.83 13.02 12.74
CA PRO A 526 26.05 13.64 13.26
C PRO A 526 26.08 15.13 12.91
N ASP A 527 26.50 15.99 13.85
CA ASP A 527 26.61 17.45 13.59
C ASP A 527 27.49 17.75 12.37
N GLU A 528 28.52 16.94 12.14
CA GLU A 528 29.42 17.06 10.98
C GLU A 528 28.77 16.70 9.64
N LEU A 529 27.52 16.21 9.64
CA LEU A 529 26.75 15.85 8.46
C LEU A 529 25.82 16.97 7.98
N GLN A 530 25.81 18.15 8.60
CA GLN A 530 25.08 19.30 8.06
C GLN A 530 25.66 19.68 6.68
N ILE A 531 24.98 19.24 5.63
CA ILE A 531 25.37 19.46 4.23
C ILE A 531 24.80 20.82 3.82
N GLU A 532 25.69 21.75 3.48
CA GLU A 532 25.30 23.06 2.98
C GLU A 532 24.66 22.93 1.59
N GLY A 533 23.45 23.51 1.42
CA GLY A 533 22.81 23.68 0.11
C GLY A 533 21.64 22.76 -0.22
N THR A 534 21.38 21.69 0.53
CA THR A 534 20.30 20.74 0.21
C THR A 534 19.02 21.02 1.01
N MET A 535 17.96 21.49 0.34
CA MET A 535 16.64 21.78 0.93
C MET A 535 15.78 20.53 1.24
N GLN A 536 16.34 19.31 1.33
CA GLN A 536 15.56 18.07 1.42
C GLN A 536 16.23 16.93 2.20
N ASN A 537 15.40 15.98 2.68
CA ASN A 537 15.77 14.72 3.34
C ASN A 537 17.03 14.04 2.74
N TYR A 538 18.01 13.73 3.58
CA TYR A 538 19.28 13.14 3.16
C TYR A 538 19.14 11.66 2.80
N ARG A 539 19.44 11.29 1.56
CA ARG A 539 19.54 9.90 1.09
C ARG A 539 21.02 9.57 0.86
N ILE A 540 21.59 8.68 1.66
CA ILE A 540 23.04 8.38 1.64
C ILE A 540 23.28 6.90 1.37
N SER A 541 24.23 6.57 0.49
CA SER A 541 24.68 5.19 0.28
C SER A 541 25.13 4.56 1.62
N PRO A 542 24.66 3.33 1.95
CA PRO A 542 24.99 2.71 3.23
C PRO A 542 26.49 2.41 3.37
N VAL A 543 27.19 2.19 2.26
CA VAL A 543 28.64 1.93 2.24
C VAL A 543 29.40 3.23 2.49
N VAL A 544 29.04 4.29 1.75
CA VAL A 544 29.61 5.64 1.91
C VAL A 544 29.42 6.11 3.35
N TYR A 545 28.19 6.01 3.87
CA TYR A 545 27.86 6.42 5.23
C TYR A 545 28.65 5.63 6.29
N ALA A 546 28.81 4.32 6.11
CA ALA A 546 29.56 3.49 7.05
C ALA A 546 31.03 3.91 7.14
N HIS A 547 31.68 4.18 6.01
CA HIS A 547 33.07 4.64 5.97
C HIS A 547 33.22 6.06 6.53
N PHE A 548 32.30 6.97 6.18
CA PHE A 548 32.23 8.31 6.72
C PHE A 548 32.13 8.30 8.26
N LEU A 549 31.16 7.58 8.83
CA LEU A 549 30.97 7.54 10.28
C LEU A 549 32.13 6.85 11.01
N ARG A 550 32.77 5.84 10.40
CA ARG A 550 33.99 5.23 10.95
C ARG A 550 35.12 6.24 11.04
N LEU A 551 35.28 7.07 10.01
CA LEU A 551 36.29 8.13 10.01
C LEU A 551 36.01 9.13 11.13
N LEU A 552 34.77 9.61 11.27
CA LEU A 552 34.38 10.52 12.36
C LEU A 552 34.70 9.94 13.74
N CYS A 553 34.31 8.67 13.99
CA CYS A 553 34.63 7.99 15.25
C CYS A 553 36.14 7.96 15.52
N ASN A 554 36.96 7.64 14.51
CA ASN A 554 38.42 7.58 14.68
C ASN A 554 39.06 8.96 14.80
N TYR A 555 38.50 9.97 14.15
CA TYR A 555 38.93 11.36 14.29
C TYR A 555 38.69 11.85 15.73
N ARG A 556 37.50 11.59 16.28
CA ARG A 556 37.18 11.89 17.69
C ARG A 556 38.07 11.12 18.68
N LEU A 557 38.49 9.90 18.33
CA LEU A 557 39.46 9.10 19.10
C LEU A 557 40.93 9.49 18.87
N LYS A 558 41.23 10.46 18.00
CA LYS A 558 42.60 10.88 17.61
C LYS A 558 43.45 9.77 16.96
N ASN A 559 42.79 8.81 16.32
CA ASN A 559 43.40 7.67 15.63
C ASN A 559 43.81 8.03 14.19
N THR A 560 44.88 8.81 14.05
CA THR A 560 45.31 9.40 12.76
C THR A 560 45.59 8.38 11.65
N ARG A 561 46.17 7.22 11.99
CA ARG A 561 46.44 6.15 11.02
C ARG A 561 45.14 5.56 10.47
N GLN A 562 44.22 5.16 11.34
CA GLN A 562 42.93 4.62 10.89
C GLN A 562 42.09 5.65 10.13
N CYS A 563 42.16 6.94 10.48
CA CYS A 563 41.48 7.99 9.70
C CYS A 563 41.96 8.03 8.24
N ARG A 564 43.27 7.94 8.01
CA ARG A 564 43.83 7.90 6.64
C ARG A 564 43.38 6.66 5.87
N ASP A 565 43.39 5.50 6.52
CA ASP A 565 42.94 4.26 5.89
C ASP A 565 41.44 4.33 5.51
N TYR A 566 40.59 4.89 6.37
CA TYR A 566 39.16 5.03 6.07
C TYR A 566 38.86 6.14 5.05
N LEU A 567 39.67 7.18 4.99
CA LEU A 567 39.58 8.20 3.95
C LEU A 567 39.84 7.59 2.57
N LEU A 568 40.93 6.81 2.44
CA LEU A 568 41.26 6.13 1.20
C LEU A 568 40.14 5.16 0.76
N ASN A 569 39.59 4.42 1.73
CA ASN A 569 38.44 3.55 1.47
C ASN A 569 37.20 4.33 1.01
N LEU A 570 36.91 5.48 1.63
CA LEU A 570 35.79 6.34 1.24
C LEU A 570 35.96 6.86 -0.19
N GLN A 571 37.16 7.34 -0.55
CA GLN A 571 37.47 7.76 -1.93
C GLN A 571 37.26 6.63 -2.93
N THR A 572 37.82 5.45 -2.64
CA THR A 572 37.68 4.26 -3.51
C THR A 572 36.21 3.89 -3.69
N VAL A 573 35.41 3.94 -2.61
CA VAL A 573 33.98 3.64 -2.66
C VAL A 573 33.22 4.58 -3.60
N ILE A 574 33.59 5.87 -3.58
CA ILE A 574 32.93 6.92 -4.39
C ILE A 574 33.36 6.83 -5.86
N GLU A 575 34.65 6.65 -6.12
CA GLU A 575 35.22 6.58 -7.49
C GLU A 575 34.67 5.36 -8.25
N GLU A 576 34.64 4.21 -7.60
CA GLU A 576 34.14 2.95 -8.16
C GLU A 576 32.60 2.82 -8.12
N ASN A 577 31.89 3.85 -7.61
CA ASN A 577 30.43 3.91 -7.51
C ASN A 577 29.80 2.74 -6.71
N TYR A 578 30.45 2.29 -5.65
CA TYR A 578 29.92 1.20 -4.82
C TYR A 578 28.65 1.62 -4.08
N PHE A 579 27.50 1.03 -4.43
CA PHE A 579 26.16 1.39 -3.92
C PHE A 579 25.76 2.85 -4.20
N ILE A 580 26.31 3.47 -5.26
CA ILE A 580 25.92 4.81 -5.71
C ILE A 580 25.15 4.64 -7.02
N ILE A 581 23.84 4.89 -6.99
CA ILE A 581 22.93 4.54 -8.09
C ILE A 581 22.64 5.73 -8.99
N THR A 582 22.40 6.90 -8.38
CA THR A 582 21.97 8.11 -9.08
C THR A 582 23.04 9.20 -9.05
N SER A 583 22.92 10.16 -9.97
CA SER A 583 23.72 11.40 -9.98
C SER A 583 23.58 12.14 -8.65
N PHE A 584 22.37 12.15 -8.07
CA PHE A 584 22.10 12.70 -6.74
C PHE A 584 22.87 11.98 -5.61
N ASP A 585 22.83 10.64 -5.56
CA ASP A 585 23.58 9.87 -4.55
C ASP A 585 25.08 10.15 -4.64
N LYS A 586 25.59 10.40 -5.86
CA LYS A 586 26.99 10.73 -6.12
C LYS A 586 27.35 12.14 -5.64
N ALA A 587 26.46 13.11 -5.85
CA ALA A 587 26.62 14.47 -5.32
C ALA A 587 26.75 14.45 -3.79
N VAL A 588 25.79 13.83 -3.09
CA VAL A 588 25.81 13.67 -1.63
C VAL A 588 27.09 12.99 -1.14
N SER A 589 27.57 11.98 -1.86
CA SER A 589 28.81 11.27 -1.50
C SER A 589 30.06 12.15 -1.59
N TYR A 590 30.17 12.98 -2.63
CA TYR A 590 31.26 13.95 -2.77
C TYR A 590 31.19 15.08 -1.72
N ASN A 591 29.98 15.50 -1.35
CA ASN A 591 29.80 16.48 -0.27
C ASN A 591 30.35 15.94 1.07
N LEU A 592 29.99 14.70 1.43
CA LEU A 592 30.53 14.03 2.61
C LEU A 592 32.06 13.91 2.57
N LEU A 593 32.62 13.59 1.40
CA LEU A 593 34.06 13.53 1.21
C LEU A 593 34.72 14.91 1.42
N GLY A 594 34.11 15.99 0.91
CA GLY A 594 34.57 17.36 1.11
C GLY A 594 34.60 17.77 2.58
N LYS A 595 33.53 17.46 3.34
CA LYS A 595 33.48 17.69 4.79
C LYS A 595 34.56 16.93 5.55
N VAL A 596 34.83 15.68 5.17
CA VAL A 596 35.94 14.92 5.75
C VAL A 596 37.29 15.59 5.49
N PHE A 597 37.56 16.04 4.27
CA PHE A 597 38.79 16.75 3.93
C PHE A 597 38.96 18.05 4.73
N GLN A 598 37.86 18.79 4.89
CA GLN A 598 37.82 20.00 5.72
C GLN A 598 38.16 19.68 7.19
N LEU A 599 37.61 18.60 7.76
CA LEU A 599 37.86 18.19 9.14
C LEU A 599 39.33 17.82 9.39
N ILE A 600 40.02 17.25 8.41
CA ILE A 600 41.45 16.90 8.53
C ILE A 600 42.39 18.02 8.10
N GLY A 601 41.87 19.16 7.64
CA GLY A 601 42.65 20.35 7.27
C GLY A 601 43.18 20.36 5.83
N ASP A 602 42.69 19.49 4.93
CA ASP A 602 43.04 19.48 3.51
C ASP A 602 42.02 20.32 2.71
N THR A 603 42.26 21.63 2.67
CA THR A 603 41.34 22.58 2.04
C THR A 603 41.26 22.41 0.52
N VAL A 604 42.37 22.03 -0.14
CA VAL A 604 42.44 21.87 -1.60
C VAL A 604 41.61 20.67 -2.05
N SER A 605 41.75 19.53 -1.37
CA SER A 605 40.95 18.34 -1.68
C SER A 605 39.48 18.53 -1.31
N ALA A 606 39.20 19.29 -0.25
CA ALA A 606 37.82 19.64 0.13
C ALA A 606 37.13 20.45 -0.97
N GLU A 607 37.77 21.50 -1.48
CA GLU A 607 37.23 22.35 -2.56
C GLU A 607 36.93 21.53 -3.82
N ARG A 608 37.85 20.65 -4.23
CA ARG A 608 37.63 19.76 -5.39
C ARG A 608 36.44 18.83 -5.19
N ALA A 609 36.29 18.24 -4.00
CA ALA A 609 35.17 17.37 -3.69
C ALA A 609 33.84 18.13 -3.72
N PHE A 610 33.78 19.36 -3.19
CA PHE A 610 32.58 20.20 -3.28
C PHE A 610 32.23 20.60 -4.72
N ILE A 611 33.23 20.92 -5.55
CA ILE A 611 33.00 21.18 -6.99
C ILE A 611 32.40 19.94 -7.67
N HIS A 612 32.93 18.75 -7.40
CA HIS A 612 32.36 17.51 -7.93
C HIS A 612 30.92 17.28 -7.45
N SER A 613 30.60 17.59 -6.19
CA SER A 613 29.23 17.54 -5.67
C SER A 613 28.28 18.39 -6.49
N ILE A 614 28.61 19.66 -6.71
CA ILE A 614 27.79 20.63 -7.47
C ILE A 614 27.56 20.15 -8.91
N VAL A 615 28.60 19.64 -9.57
CA VAL A 615 28.50 19.13 -10.94
C VAL A 615 27.49 17.97 -11.04
N PHE A 616 27.53 17.03 -10.10
CA PHE A 616 26.60 15.89 -10.09
C PHE A 616 25.18 16.27 -9.66
N GLU A 617 25.03 17.32 -8.85
CA GLU A 617 23.73 17.90 -8.51
C GLU A 617 23.05 18.50 -9.74
N LEU A 618 23.78 19.28 -10.55
CA LEU A 618 23.31 19.80 -11.83
C LEU A 618 22.91 18.68 -12.81
N TYR A 619 23.69 17.60 -12.89
CA TYR A 619 23.30 16.43 -13.70
C TYR A 619 22.01 15.77 -13.19
N SER A 620 21.80 15.74 -11.87
CA SER A 620 20.56 15.21 -11.31
C SER A 620 19.33 16.07 -11.64
N GLU A 621 19.49 17.39 -11.79
CA GLU A 621 18.38 18.26 -12.21
C GLU A 621 18.05 18.07 -13.69
N LEU A 622 19.08 17.87 -14.53
CA LEU A 622 18.91 17.54 -15.94
C LEU A 622 18.24 16.17 -16.15
N ASP A 623 18.54 15.17 -15.32
CA ASP A 623 17.89 13.85 -15.35
C ASP A 623 16.40 13.90 -14.92
N ARG A 624 15.94 15.00 -14.30
CA ARG A 624 14.55 15.22 -13.86
C ARG A 624 13.69 15.99 -14.87
N LEU A 625 14.31 16.69 -15.82
CA LEU A 625 13.67 17.38 -16.96
C LEU A 625 13.42 16.40 -18.10
#